data_AF-A0A7S9QE19-F1
#
_entry.id   AF-A0A7S9QE19-F1
#
_cell.length_a   1.000
_cell.length_b   1.000
_cell.length_c   1.000
_cell.angle_alpha   90.00
_cell.angle_beta   90.00
_cell.angle_gamma   90.00
#
_symmetry.space_group_name_H-M   'P 1'
#
loop_
_entity.id
_entity.type
_entity.pdbx_description
1 polymer ?
#
loop_
_entity_poly.entity_id
_entity_poly.type
_entity_poly.pdbx_seq_one_letter_code
_entity_poly.pdbx_strand_id
1 'polypeptide(L)'
;MIDTPDDAPDTPETDDTPPMLRKRELVERVAELTGRNKAEVRATLDTAFAEMRTALLDGRDVQYPALGRIRIKTPNRPDAQKIYRLMPAKSAAVDPTENGLEGPAAAE
;
A
#
# COMPACT_ATOMS: atom_id res chain seq x y z
N MET A 1 20.93 36.24 -38.00
CA MET A 1 19.69 36.84 -37.48
C MET A 1 18.89 35.70 -36.90
N ILE A 2 18.54 35.81 -35.64
CA ILE A 2 17.89 34.82 -34.75
C ILE A 2 16.48 34.50 -35.24
N ASP A 3 16.05 33.25 -35.16
CA ASP A 3 14.72 32.94 -34.65
C ASP A 3 14.76 31.59 -33.91
N THR A 4 14.56 31.70 -32.60
CA THR A 4 14.64 30.66 -31.58
C THR A 4 13.40 29.78 -31.67
N PRO A 5 13.49 28.44 -31.56
CA PRO A 5 12.29 27.63 -31.36
C PRO A 5 11.64 28.01 -30.03
N ASP A 6 10.35 28.32 -30.11
CA ASP A 6 9.39 28.52 -29.04
C ASP A 6 9.39 27.34 -28.06
N ASP A 7 10.35 27.34 -27.12
CA ASP A 7 10.40 26.45 -25.96
C ASP A 7 9.57 27.13 -24.87
N ALA A 8 8.25 27.04 -25.01
CA ALA A 8 7.33 27.36 -23.93
C ALA A 8 7.50 26.28 -22.84
N PRO A 9 7.81 26.64 -21.59
CA PRO A 9 7.87 25.66 -20.52
C PRO A 9 6.48 25.09 -20.28
N ASP A 10 6.34 23.79 -20.55
CA ASP A 10 5.22 22.95 -20.14
C ASP A 10 5.01 23.17 -18.64
N THR A 11 3.96 23.92 -18.34
CA THR A 11 3.62 24.31 -16.97
C THR A 11 3.07 23.07 -16.29
N PRO A 12 3.65 22.58 -15.18
CA PRO A 12 3.13 21.37 -14.54
C PRO A 12 1.72 21.68 -14.04
N GLU A 13 0.72 21.06 -14.66
CA GLU A 13 -0.65 21.03 -14.16
C GLU A 13 -0.61 20.44 -12.73
N THR A 14 -0.94 21.27 -11.75
CA THR A 14 -1.06 20.87 -10.35
C THR A 14 -2.25 19.93 -10.23
N ASP A 15 -1.98 18.63 -10.36
CA ASP A 15 -2.93 17.55 -10.12
C ASP A 15 -3.34 17.59 -8.64
N ASP A 16 -4.54 18.12 -8.36
CA ASP A 16 -5.19 18.22 -7.03
C ASP A 16 -5.62 16.82 -6.50
N THR A 17 -4.92 15.76 -6.89
CA THR A 17 -5.15 14.42 -6.36
C THR A 17 -4.57 14.37 -4.94
N PRO A 18 -5.36 13.94 -3.93
CA PRO A 18 -4.84 13.76 -2.58
C PRO A 18 -3.60 12.88 -2.62
N PRO A 19 -2.57 13.13 -1.78
CA PRO A 19 -1.28 12.46 -1.85
C PRO A 19 -1.47 10.93 -1.81
N MET A 20 -1.38 10.31 -2.99
CA MET A 20 -1.64 8.88 -3.13
C MET A 20 -0.32 8.13 -2.94
N LEU A 21 -0.22 7.40 -1.83
CA LEU A 21 0.94 6.54 -1.58
C LEU A 21 1.05 5.49 -2.69
N ARG A 22 2.07 5.62 -3.54
CA ARG A 22 2.30 4.67 -4.64
C ARG A 22 3.05 3.43 -4.13
N LYS A 23 2.87 2.31 -4.83
CA LYS A 23 3.56 1.03 -4.52
C LYS A 23 5.07 1.21 -4.38
N ARG A 24 5.69 1.99 -5.27
CA ARG A 24 7.14 2.24 -5.24
C ARG A 24 7.55 2.89 -3.92
N GLU A 25 6.89 3.97 -3.52
CA GLU A 25 7.16 4.65 -2.25
C GLU A 25 6.92 3.75 -1.04
N LEU A 26 5.85 2.94 -1.05
CA LEU A 26 5.58 1.98 0.03
C LEU A 26 6.72 0.97 0.18
N VAL A 27 7.21 0.40 -0.93
CA VAL A 27 8.34 -0.54 -0.92
C VAL A 27 9.60 0.12 -0.37
N GLU A 28 9.87 1.36 -0.77
CA GLU A 28 11.05 2.10 -0.30
C GLU A 28 10.96 2.36 1.21
N ARG A 29 9.83 2.89 1.69
CA ARG A 29 9.62 3.14 3.13
C ARG A 29 9.72 1.87 3.96
N VAL A 30 9.14 0.76 3.50
CA VAL A 30 9.20 -0.52 4.22
C VAL A 30 10.61 -1.10 4.20
N ALA A 31 11.34 -0.99 3.09
CA ALA A 31 12.74 -1.42 3.03
C ALA A 31 13.62 -0.63 4.00
N GLU A 32 13.43 0.68 4.09
CA GLU A 32 14.12 1.53 5.07
C GLU A 32 13.79 1.16 6.51
N LEU A 33 12.51 0.94 6.83
CA LEU A 33 12.07 0.57 8.18
C LEU A 33 12.53 -0.83 8.62
N THR A 34 12.67 -1.76 7.69
CA THR A 34 12.99 -3.17 7.99
C THR A 34 14.45 -3.53 7.75
N GLY A 35 15.22 -2.65 7.11
CA GLY A 35 16.60 -2.94 6.67
C GLY A 35 16.70 -4.03 5.60
N ARG A 36 15.58 -4.43 4.97
CA ARG A 36 15.52 -5.51 3.99
C ARG A 36 15.76 -5.00 2.57
N ASN A 37 16.13 -5.90 1.66
CA ASN A 37 16.32 -5.56 0.25
C ASN A 37 14.98 -5.17 -0.39
N LYS A 38 14.97 -4.08 -1.18
CA LYS A 38 13.79 -3.60 -1.94
C LYS A 38 13.15 -4.70 -2.81
N ALA A 39 13.96 -5.59 -3.40
CA ALA A 39 13.46 -6.69 -4.21
C ALA A 39 12.65 -7.70 -3.38
N GLU A 40 13.16 -8.07 -2.20
CA GLU A 40 12.47 -8.96 -1.27
C GLU A 40 11.20 -8.30 -0.72
N VAL A 41 11.29 -7.04 -0.28
CA VAL A 41 10.13 -6.28 0.22
C VAL A 41 9.04 -6.18 -0.85
N ARG A 42 9.41 -5.89 -2.10
CA ARG A 42 8.46 -5.85 -3.22
C ARG A 42 7.78 -7.19 -3.42
N ALA A 43 8.52 -8.29 -3.43
CA ALA A 43 7.97 -9.64 -3.61
C ALA A 43 7.03 -10.01 -2.47
N THR A 44 7.42 -9.73 -1.22
CA THR A 44 6.62 -10.02 -0.03
C THR A 44 5.32 -9.23 0.00
N LEU A 45 5.36 -7.93 -0.27
CA LEU A 45 4.17 -7.09 -0.31
C LEU A 45 3.22 -7.53 -1.44
N ASP A 46 3.75 -7.80 -2.64
CA ASP A 46 2.91 -8.23 -3.77
C ASP A 46 2.19 -9.54 -3.47
N THR A 47 2.91 -10.51 -2.88
CA THR A 47 2.35 -11.80 -2.47
C THR A 47 1.27 -11.61 -1.41
N ALA A 48 1.52 -10.81 -0.38
CA ALA A 48 0.55 -10.55 0.69
C ALA A 48 -0.72 -9.87 0.17
N PHE A 49 -0.59 -8.86 -0.69
CA PHE A 49 -1.74 -8.18 -1.30
C PHE A 49 -2.48 -9.05 -2.32
N ALA A 50 -1.79 -9.94 -3.03
CA ALA A 50 -2.42 -10.91 -3.92
C ALA A 50 -3.30 -11.89 -3.14
N GLU A 51 -2.81 -12.42 -2.01
CA GLU A 51 -3.60 -13.31 -1.14
C GLU A 51 -4.81 -12.60 -0.54
N MET A 52 -4.64 -11.37 -0.05
CA MET A 52 -5.76 -10.56 0.43
C MET A 52 -6.80 -10.31 -0.68
N ARG A 53 -6.35 -10.01 -1.91
CA ARG A 53 -7.25 -9.85 -3.06
C ARG A 53 -8.05 -11.12 -3.32
N THR A 54 -7.41 -12.28 -3.32
CA THR A 54 -8.07 -13.57 -3.54
C THR A 54 -9.12 -13.83 -2.47
N ALA A 55 -8.79 -13.65 -1.19
CA ALA A 55 -9.73 -13.81 -0.09
C ALA A 55 -10.94 -12.88 -0.22
N LEU A 56 -10.69 -11.60 -0.52
CA LEU A 56 -11.75 -10.61 -0.66
C LEU A 56 -12.68 -10.89 -1.84
N LEU A 57 -12.13 -11.35 -2.98
CA LEU A 57 -12.92 -11.70 -4.17
C LEU A 57 -13.77 -12.95 -3.97
N ASP A 58 -13.30 -13.87 -3.15
CA ASP A 58 -14.02 -15.07 -2.69
C ASP A 58 -15.16 -14.74 -1.71
N GLY A 59 -15.32 -13.45 -1.34
CA GLY A 59 -16.32 -12.98 -0.41
C GLY A 59 -15.94 -13.17 1.06
N ARG A 60 -14.69 -13.57 1.35
CA ARG A 60 -14.17 -13.66 2.70
C ARG A 60 -13.78 -12.28 3.22
N ASP A 61 -14.04 -12.06 4.51
CA ASP A 61 -13.59 -10.86 5.19
C ASP A 61 -12.12 -11.03 5.63
N VAL A 62 -11.30 -10.00 5.41
CA VAL A 62 -9.91 -10.00 5.86
C VAL A 62 -9.81 -9.14 7.11
N GLN A 63 -9.39 -9.73 8.22
CA GLN A 63 -9.04 -9.02 9.45
C GLN A 63 -7.52 -8.86 9.51
N TYR A 64 -7.03 -7.63 9.53
CA TYR A 64 -5.61 -7.33 9.65
C TYR A 64 -5.40 -6.32 10.77
N PRO A 65 -4.70 -6.66 11.87
CA PRO A 65 -4.67 -5.82 13.08
C PRO A 65 -4.25 -4.37 12.82
N ALA A 66 -3.24 -4.14 11.97
CA ALA A 66 -2.77 -2.78 11.67
C ALA A 66 -3.71 -1.97 10.74
N LEU A 67 -4.63 -2.62 10.01
CA LEU A 67 -5.53 -1.96 9.06
C LEU A 67 -7.02 -2.07 9.45
N GLY A 68 -7.36 -2.91 10.42
CA GLY A 68 -8.73 -3.26 10.80
C GLY A 68 -9.35 -4.34 9.91
N ARG A 69 -10.64 -4.17 9.58
CA ARG A 69 -11.42 -5.18 8.82
C ARG A 69 -11.70 -4.69 7.40
N ILE A 70 -11.35 -5.52 6.43
CA ILE A 70 -11.58 -5.29 5.00
C ILE A 70 -12.71 -6.20 4.53
N ARG A 71 -13.74 -5.64 3.90
CA ARG A 71 -14.88 -6.37 3.34
C ARG A 71 -15.26 -5.83 1.97
N ILE A 72 -15.48 -6.73 1.02
CA ILE A 72 -16.14 -6.37 -0.25
C ILE A 72 -17.65 -6.51 -0.05
N LYS A 73 -18.39 -5.43 -0.29
CA LYS A 73 -19.83 -5.49 -0.42
C LYS A 73 -20.19 -5.51 -1.90
N THR A 74 -20.84 -6.57 -2.34
CA THR A 74 -21.45 -6.64 -3.66
C THR A 74 -22.87 -6.09 -3.57
N PRO A 75 -23.17 -4.89 -4.10
CA PRO A 75 -24.53 -4.39 -4.17
C PRO A 75 -25.41 -5.29 -5.03
N ASN A 76 -26.66 -5.53 -4.61
CA ASN A 76 -27.61 -6.46 -5.25
C ASN A 76 -28.25 -5.92 -6.54
N ARG A 77 -27.54 -5.05 -7.29
CA ARG A 77 -27.98 -4.52 -8.59
C ARG A 77 -27.08 -5.10 -9.68
N PRO A 78 -27.64 -5.53 -10.82
CA PRO A 78 -26.90 -6.24 -11.87
C PRO A 78 -25.76 -5.42 -12.50
N ASP A 79 -25.80 -4.09 -12.41
CA ASP A 79 -24.80 -3.15 -12.94
C ASP A 79 -23.98 -2.42 -11.86
N ALA A 80 -24.07 -2.86 -10.60
CA ALA A 80 -23.49 -2.08 -9.51
C ALA A 80 -22.03 -2.45 -9.21
N GLN A 81 -21.16 -1.45 -9.35
CA GLN A 81 -19.72 -1.51 -9.06
C GLN A 81 -19.47 -2.05 -7.64
N LYS A 82 -18.53 -3.00 -7.49
CA LYS A 82 -18.15 -3.58 -6.20
C LYS A 82 -17.68 -2.48 -5.25
N ILE A 83 -18.29 -2.38 -4.06
CA ILE A 83 -17.94 -1.38 -3.06
C ILE A 83 -16.93 -2.03 -2.09
N TYR A 84 -15.71 -1.51 -2.06
CA TYR A 84 -14.67 -1.91 -1.12
C TYR A 84 -14.81 -1.08 0.16
N ARG A 85 -15.09 -1.70 1.31
CA ARG A 85 -15.14 -1.00 2.59
C ARG A 85 -13.99 -1.44 3.47
N LEU A 86 -13.09 -0.51 3.75
CA LEU A 86 -12.07 -0.62 4.80
C LEU A 86 -12.65 -0.01 6.09
N MET A 87 -12.67 -0.78 7.17
CA MET A 87 -12.98 -0.29 8.52
C MET A 87 -11.69 -0.23 9.33
N PRO A 88 -11.09 0.96 9.52
CA PRO A 88 -9.82 1.11 10.21
C PRO A 88 -9.93 0.65 11.67
N ALA A 89 -8.84 0.08 12.20
CA ALA A 89 -8.74 -0.25 13.61
C ALA A 89 -8.69 1.03 14.47
N LYS A 90 -9.33 1.00 15.65
CA LYS A 90 -9.44 2.17 16.55
C LYS A 90 -8.11 2.55 17.22
N SER A 91 -7.10 1.69 17.12
CA SER A 91 -5.71 1.97 17.45
C SER A 91 -4.83 1.10 16.57
N ALA A 92 -4.07 1.73 15.66
CA ALA A 92 -3.05 1.07 14.83
C ALA A 92 -1.67 1.24 15.47
N ALA A 93 -1.59 1.25 16.80
CA ALA A 93 -0.34 1.08 17.50
C ALA A 93 0.12 -0.34 17.24
N VAL A 94 0.88 -0.51 16.17
CA VAL A 94 1.66 -1.72 15.94
C VAL A 94 2.79 -1.62 16.96
N ASP A 95 2.69 -2.32 18.08
CA ASP A 95 3.82 -2.49 18.98
C ASP A 95 4.93 -3.21 18.18
N PRO A 96 6.06 -2.56 17.88
CA PRO A 96 7.13 -3.18 17.08
C PRO A 96 7.75 -4.40 17.78
N THR A 97 7.39 -4.65 19.05
CA THR A 97 7.84 -5.77 19.87
C THR A 97 7.10 -7.08 19.58
N GLU A 98 5.91 -7.07 18.96
CA GLU A 98 5.11 -8.29 18.78
C GLU A 98 5.36 -9.04 17.46
N ASN A 99 5.98 -8.42 16.46
CA ASN A 99 6.44 -9.13 15.25
C ASN A 99 7.91 -9.47 15.41
N GLY A 100 8.18 -10.61 16.06
CA GLY A 100 9.51 -11.14 16.39
C GLY A 100 10.53 -11.16 15.26
N LEU A 101 11.08 -10.00 14.93
CA LEU A 101 12.37 -9.82 14.29
C LEU A 101 13.41 -9.89 15.40
N GLU A 102 13.64 -11.10 15.90
CA GLU A 102 14.86 -11.42 16.64
C GLU A 102 16.04 -11.19 15.68
N GLY A 103 16.60 -9.98 15.74
CA GLY A 103 17.95 -9.73 15.24
C GLY A 103 18.91 -10.58 16.07
N PRO A 104 19.91 -11.23 15.44
CA PRO A 104 20.78 -12.14 16.16
C PRO A 104 21.53 -11.39 17.26
N ALA A 105 21.49 -11.97 18.45
CA ALA A 105 22.38 -11.66 19.54
C ALA A 105 23.84 -11.85 19.10
N ALA A 106 24.64 -10.80 19.27
CA ALA A 106 26.09 -10.86 19.47
C ALA A 106 26.39 -9.65 20.38
N ALA A 107 26.76 -9.79 21.68
CA ALA A 107 28.01 -10.36 22.20
C ALA A 107 29.20 -9.70 21.47
N GLU A 108 30.06 -8.88 22.07
CA GLU A 108 30.46 -8.57 23.44
C GLU A 108 30.98 -7.11 23.49
#